data_AF-A0A7W9AKJ4-F1
#
_entry.id   AF-A0A7W9AKJ4-F1
#
_cell.length_a   1.000
_cell.length_b   1.000
_cell.length_c   1.000
_cell.angle_alpha   90.00
_cell.angle_beta   90.00
_cell.angle_gamma   90.00
#
_symmetry.space_group_name_H-M   'P 1'
#
loop_
_entity.id
_entity.type
_entity.pdbx_description
1 polymer ?
#
loop_
_entity_poly.entity_id
_entity_poly.type
_entity_poly.pdbx_seq_one_letter_code
_entity_poly.pdbx_strand_id
1 'polypeptide(L)'
;MIEAVFAGFALIAIALFFALPPGRAVIAVCISGWILLPVGHFPAGSTATNFPDWIVGAAVPTDMLLTKMWWPPVVALTLALTRDWGTMKLWRPTTMDLPVALWCLWPLGQSAFVADQDSAPVISALYLAGTWGAPWLLGRVYLAGKGATDLFAALAIGLLILLPMALIEGVAGPIVYDLVYEPHPYRYEGHIRYIGFRPLAFFEHGNHYGIWIAMSALAAVWLWHSAPDRRMRGRQAGVAALGIMMTVIAQSAGAIIWMIGGLITVFAAGRFHFRNILIATGLVCAVGGVAYISGALPLRAIAMETAVGRQMVDAVRSTGRSSFTYRVARDQEAIALIAQHPVAGSGHWDWWRVNGRRPWGLAFQILGQFGLIGLFLAFGTLLWPAVKALASYRYKAGANPIALPLATIVLMAVGDALLNSFLFYPALLAAGALATGLSVSPPGQASRRSAPAQPDISGSRSSDSDR
;
A
#
# COMPACT_ATOMS: atom_id res chain seq x y z
N MET A 1 -24.94 14.28 4.07
CA MET A 1 -24.23 14.73 2.84
C MET A 1 -23.19 13.70 2.40
N ILE A 2 -22.27 13.27 3.27
CA ILE A 2 -21.23 12.27 2.93
C ILE A 2 -21.80 10.92 2.47
N GLU A 3 -22.86 10.42 3.08
CA GLU A 3 -23.55 9.19 2.63
C GLU A 3 -24.00 9.27 1.16
N ALA A 4 -24.53 10.42 0.74
CA ALA A 4 -24.95 10.66 -0.64
C ALA A 4 -23.75 10.69 -1.61
N VAL A 5 -22.58 11.16 -1.16
CA VAL A 5 -21.33 11.11 -1.94
C VAL A 5 -20.92 9.66 -2.18
N PHE A 6 -20.91 8.82 -1.15
CA PHE A 6 -20.58 7.39 -1.28
C PHE A 6 -21.60 6.65 -2.17
N ALA A 7 -22.89 6.94 -2.02
CA ALA A 7 -23.94 6.39 -2.87
C ALA A 7 -23.77 6.82 -4.34
N GLY A 8 -23.53 8.11 -4.58
CA GLY A 8 -23.25 8.65 -5.92
C GLY A 8 -22.02 8.02 -6.55
N PHE A 9 -20.96 7.78 -5.77
CA PHE A 9 -19.78 7.06 -6.23
C PHE A 9 -20.10 5.61 -6.61
N ALA A 10 -20.98 4.92 -5.87
CA ALA A 10 -21.41 3.57 -6.25
C ALA A 10 -22.13 3.56 -7.61
N LEU A 11 -22.94 4.58 -7.91
CA LEU A 11 -23.57 4.75 -9.24
C LEU A 11 -22.52 4.98 -10.34
N ILE A 12 -21.50 5.80 -10.06
CA ILE A 12 -20.37 5.98 -10.99
C ILE A 12 -19.63 4.66 -11.20
N ALA A 13 -19.38 3.89 -10.14
CA ALA A 13 -18.74 2.58 -10.23
C ALA A 13 -19.55 1.62 -11.11
N ILE A 14 -20.88 1.58 -10.95
CA ILE A 14 -21.77 0.81 -11.83
C ILE A 14 -21.58 1.23 -13.28
N ALA A 15 -21.63 2.54 -13.57
CA ALA A 15 -21.42 3.07 -14.93
C ALA A 15 -20.05 2.68 -15.50
N LEU A 16 -18.98 2.72 -14.70
CA LEU A 16 -17.64 2.30 -15.11
C LEU A 16 -17.59 0.80 -15.47
N PHE A 17 -18.28 -0.07 -14.73
CA PHE A 17 -18.37 -1.50 -15.06
C PHE A 17 -19.18 -1.78 -16.33
N PHE A 18 -20.06 -0.87 -16.75
CA PHE A 18 -20.72 -0.94 -18.05
C PHE A 18 -19.86 -0.38 -19.20
N ALA A 19 -19.05 0.64 -18.92
CA ALA A 19 -18.28 1.36 -19.94
C ALA A 19 -16.89 0.77 -20.20
N LEU A 20 -16.29 0.09 -19.22
CA LEU A 20 -14.91 -0.38 -19.27
C LEU A 20 -14.82 -1.91 -19.12
N PRO A 21 -13.74 -2.53 -19.67
CA PRO A 21 -13.42 -3.92 -19.34
C PRO A 21 -13.30 -4.10 -17.82
N PRO A 22 -13.76 -5.23 -17.23
CA PRO A 22 -13.87 -5.40 -15.78
C PRO A 22 -12.59 -5.07 -15.00
N GLY A 23 -11.42 -5.53 -15.45
CA GLY A 23 -10.16 -5.21 -14.76
C GLY A 23 -9.83 -3.72 -14.73
N ARG A 24 -10.17 -2.97 -15.78
CA ARG A 24 -10.00 -1.50 -15.83
C ARG A 24 -11.05 -0.79 -15.00
N ALA A 25 -12.28 -1.31 -14.96
CA ALA A 25 -13.33 -0.81 -14.08
C ALA A 25 -12.93 -0.95 -12.61
N VAL A 26 -12.42 -2.12 -12.20
CA VAL A 26 -11.87 -2.36 -10.85
C VAL A 26 -10.79 -1.34 -10.51
N ILE A 27 -9.80 -1.16 -11.38
CA ILE A 27 -8.72 -0.18 -11.16
C ILE A 27 -9.27 1.24 -11.08
N ALA A 28 -10.16 1.63 -12.00
CA ALA A 28 -10.73 2.96 -12.02
C ALA A 28 -11.52 3.25 -10.74
N VAL A 29 -12.38 2.33 -10.29
CA VAL A 29 -13.15 2.44 -9.05
C VAL A 29 -12.21 2.53 -7.85
N CYS A 30 -11.25 1.62 -7.70
CA CYS A 30 -10.33 1.66 -6.57
C CYS A 30 -9.48 2.95 -6.58
N ILE A 31 -8.86 3.33 -7.69
CA ILE A 31 -7.95 4.49 -7.72
C ILE A 31 -8.71 5.81 -7.59
N SER A 32 -9.83 5.99 -8.32
CA SER A 32 -10.63 7.21 -8.20
C SER A 32 -11.29 7.34 -6.84
N GLY A 33 -11.79 6.24 -6.27
CA GLY A 33 -12.34 6.21 -4.92
C GLY A 33 -11.31 6.66 -3.88
N TRP A 34 -10.05 6.24 -4.01
CA TRP A 34 -8.99 6.66 -3.10
C TRP A 34 -8.73 8.16 -3.17
N ILE A 35 -8.59 8.65 -4.41
CA ILE A 35 -8.20 10.02 -4.71
C ILE A 35 -9.33 11.00 -4.38
N LEU A 36 -10.59 10.60 -4.58
CA LEU A 36 -11.71 11.55 -4.57
C LEU A 36 -12.62 11.44 -3.35
N LEU A 37 -12.90 10.25 -2.81
CA LEU A 37 -13.88 10.11 -1.72
C LEU A 37 -13.40 10.78 -0.42
N PRO A 38 -14.32 11.13 0.50
CA PRO A 38 -13.94 11.61 1.82
C PRO A 38 -13.20 10.52 2.60
N VAL A 39 -12.35 10.92 3.55
CA VAL A 39 -11.61 9.98 4.42
C VAL A 39 -12.58 9.14 5.22
N GLY A 40 -13.57 9.79 5.81
CA GLY A 40 -14.70 9.21 6.52
C GLY A 40 -15.68 10.31 6.88
N HIS A 41 -16.73 9.94 7.60
CA HIS A 41 -17.68 10.87 8.19
C HIS A 41 -17.24 11.20 9.63
N PHE A 42 -16.88 12.46 9.88
CA PHE A 42 -16.43 13.05 11.14
C PHE A 42 -17.51 13.99 11.72
N PRO A 43 -18.61 13.48 12.29
CA PRO A 43 -19.68 14.33 12.79
C PRO A 43 -19.18 15.32 13.85
N ALA A 44 -19.55 16.59 13.70
CA ALA A 44 -19.12 17.67 14.58
C ALA A 44 -19.51 17.39 16.04
N GLY A 45 -18.53 17.48 16.96
CA GLY A 45 -18.75 17.22 18.39
C GLY A 45 -19.00 15.75 18.74
N SER A 46 -18.81 14.81 17.82
CA SER A 46 -18.96 13.40 18.10
C SER A 46 -17.88 12.91 19.07
N THR A 47 -18.30 12.61 20.29
CA THR A 47 -17.62 11.69 21.21
C THR A 47 -18.09 10.25 21.02
N ALA A 48 -19.05 10.02 20.10
CA ALA A 48 -19.76 8.77 19.95
C ALA A 48 -18.89 7.73 19.24
N THR A 49 -18.51 6.71 20.01
CA THR A 49 -17.82 5.47 19.62
C THR A 49 -18.77 4.48 18.95
N ASN A 50 -19.60 4.92 18.00
CA ASN A 50 -20.61 4.05 17.39
C ASN A 50 -20.00 2.84 16.65
N PHE A 51 -18.71 2.93 16.27
CA PHE A 51 -18.01 1.84 15.61
C PHE A 51 -16.49 1.91 15.86
N PRO A 52 -15.95 1.13 16.81
CA PRO A 52 -14.60 1.36 17.32
C PRO A 52 -13.39 0.77 16.56
N ASP A 53 -13.50 -0.06 15.51
CA ASP A 53 -12.32 -0.82 15.00
C ASP A 53 -11.25 -0.08 14.18
N TRP A 54 -10.51 0.84 14.78
CA TRP A 54 -9.70 1.81 14.03
C TRP A 54 -8.27 1.34 13.83
N ILE A 55 -8.11 0.39 12.93
CA ILE A 55 -6.79 -0.11 12.57
C ILE A 55 -6.01 0.98 11.82
N VAL A 56 -6.70 1.84 11.06
CA VAL A 56 -6.04 2.79 10.17
C VAL A 56 -6.80 4.11 10.02
N GLY A 57 -6.03 5.19 9.91
CA GLY A 57 -6.50 6.55 9.74
C GLY A 57 -6.36 7.42 10.99
N ALA A 58 -6.92 8.62 10.86
CA ALA A 58 -7.02 9.73 11.80
C ALA A 58 -7.27 9.40 13.28
N ALA A 59 -7.71 8.20 13.65
CA ALA A 59 -8.15 7.89 15.01
C ALA A 59 -9.10 8.94 15.63
N VAL A 60 -10.03 9.43 14.80
CA VAL A 60 -11.16 10.26 15.20
C VAL A 60 -12.43 9.44 14.99
N PRO A 61 -13.48 9.60 15.81
CA PRO A 61 -14.77 8.95 15.62
C PRO A 61 -15.28 9.05 14.18
N THR A 62 -15.38 7.90 13.49
CA THR A 62 -15.96 7.80 12.14
C THR A 62 -16.82 6.56 11.96
N ASP A 63 -17.77 6.64 11.02
CA ASP A 63 -18.44 5.45 10.48
C ASP A 63 -17.49 4.70 9.55
N MET A 64 -17.05 3.52 9.99
CA MET A 64 -15.94 2.79 9.36
C MET A 64 -16.31 2.08 8.05
N LEU A 65 -17.59 1.76 7.86
CA LEU A 65 -18.06 1.11 6.62
C LEU A 65 -18.32 2.15 5.51
N LEU A 66 -18.40 3.43 5.86
CA LEU A 66 -18.45 4.56 4.94
C LEU A 66 -17.13 5.35 4.96
N THR A 67 -16.06 4.66 4.58
CA THR A 67 -14.72 5.25 4.42
C THR A 67 -14.18 5.03 3.01
N LYS A 68 -13.26 5.89 2.57
CA LYS A 68 -12.54 5.63 1.30
C LYS A 68 -11.73 4.34 1.30
N MET A 69 -11.41 3.78 2.47
CA MET A 69 -10.65 2.53 2.59
C MET A 69 -11.50 1.30 2.34
N TRP A 70 -12.75 1.33 2.78
CA TRP A 70 -13.64 0.17 2.70
C TRP A 70 -14.56 0.23 1.47
N TRP A 71 -15.11 1.41 1.17
CA TRP A 71 -16.19 1.54 0.18
C TRP A 71 -15.78 1.20 -1.26
N PRO A 72 -14.71 1.79 -1.84
CA PRO A 72 -14.32 1.49 -3.22
C PRO A 72 -14.02 0.02 -3.50
N PRO A 73 -13.18 -0.69 -2.70
CA PRO A 73 -12.89 -2.08 -3.00
C PRO A 73 -14.10 -3.00 -2.78
N VAL A 74 -14.99 -2.70 -1.82
CA VAL A 74 -16.20 -3.51 -1.61
C VAL A 74 -17.21 -3.32 -2.75
N VAL A 75 -17.43 -2.09 -3.21
CA VAL A 75 -18.26 -1.82 -4.38
C VAL A 75 -17.66 -2.50 -5.62
N ALA A 76 -16.35 -2.36 -5.85
CA ALA A 76 -15.68 -3.01 -6.98
C ALA A 76 -15.79 -4.54 -6.91
N LEU A 77 -15.62 -5.15 -5.73
CA LEU A 77 -15.77 -6.59 -5.54
C LEU A 77 -17.21 -7.05 -5.77
N THR A 78 -18.19 -6.32 -5.25
CA THR A 78 -19.62 -6.63 -5.44
C THR A 78 -20.00 -6.58 -6.92
N LEU A 79 -19.54 -5.55 -7.64
CA LEU A 79 -19.76 -5.43 -9.08
C LEU A 79 -19.02 -6.50 -9.87
N ALA A 80 -17.79 -6.85 -9.50
CA ALA A 80 -17.05 -7.96 -10.11
C ALA A 80 -17.79 -9.30 -9.93
N LEU A 81 -18.29 -9.59 -8.72
CA LEU A 81 -19.03 -10.82 -8.43
C LEU A 81 -20.35 -10.92 -9.20
N THR A 82 -21.03 -9.79 -9.43
CA THR A 82 -22.35 -9.77 -10.10
C THR A 82 -22.25 -9.62 -11.62
N ARG A 83 -21.24 -8.93 -12.14
CA ARG A 83 -21.10 -8.61 -13.57
C ARG A 83 -20.03 -9.42 -14.30
N ASP A 84 -19.04 -9.90 -13.59
CA ASP A 84 -17.89 -10.61 -14.15
C ASP A 84 -17.53 -11.86 -13.33
N TRP A 85 -18.58 -12.60 -12.96
CA TRP A 85 -18.46 -13.85 -12.24
C TRP A 85 -17.54 -14.87 -12.93
N GLY A 86 -17.50 -14.85 -14.28
CA GLY A 86 -16.62 -15.71 -15.06
C GLY A 86 -15.15 -15.54 -14.72
N THR A 87 -14.67 -14.30 -14.62
CA THR A 87 -13.28 -14.00 -14.23
C THR A 87 -13.04 -14.30 -12.75
N MET A 88 -14.00 -13.99 -11.88
CA MET A 88 -13.90 -14.31 -10.44
C MET A 88 -13.76 -15.81 -10.17
N LYS A 89 -14.42 -16.68 -10.95
CA LYS A 89 -14.27 -18.15 -10.86
C LYS A 89 -12.87 -18.67 -11.17
N LEU A 90 -12.04 -17.88 -11.87
CA LEU A 90 -10.67 -18.26 -12.17
C LEU A 90 -9.76 -18.17 -10.94
N TRP A 91 -10.21 -17.49 -9.88
CA TRP A 91 -9.48 -17.44 -8.62
C TRP A 91 -9.30 -18.84 -8.05
N ARG A 92 -8.04 -19.18 -7.76
CA ARG A 92 -7.66 -20.40 -7.05
C ARG A 92 -6.93 -20.00 -5.76
N PRO A 93 -7.46 -20.37 -4.58
CA PRO A 93 -6.75 -20.14 -3.32
C PRO A 93 -5.38 -20.80 -3.35
N THR A 94 -4.38 -20.09 -2.83
CA THR A 94 -3.01 -20.56 -2.69
C THR A 94 -2.50 -20.23 -1.29
N THR A 95 -1.32 -20.72 -0.93
CA THR A 95 -0.66 -20.35 0.33
C THR A 95 -0.39 -18.85 0.47
N MET A 96 -0.34 -18.10 -0.64
CA MET A 96 -0.22 -16.63 -0.62
C MET A 96 -1.45 -15.94 -0.06
N ASP A 97 -2.62 -16.58 -0.13
CA ASP A 97 -3.88 -16.02 0.33
C ASP A 97 -4.09 -16.29 1.83
N LEU A 98 -3.27 -17.14 2.45
CA LEU A 98 -3.41 -17.53 3.86
C LEU A 98 -3.23 -16.35 4.83
N PRO A 99 -2.17 -15.50 4.72
CA PRO A 99 -2.00 -14.39 5.66
C PRO A 99 -3.17 -13.40 5.63
N VAL A 100 -3.70 -13.07 4.46
CA VAL A 100 -4.82 -12.13 4.35
C VAL A 100 -6.13 -12.75 4.84
N ALA A 101 -6.37 -14.03 4.56
CA ALA A 101 -7.56 -14.72 5.05
C ALA A 101 -7.56 -14.79 6.59
N LEU A 102 -6.43 -15.20 7.17
CA LEU A 102 -6.27 -15.23 8.62
C LEU A 102 -6.31 -13.82 9.23
N TRP A 103 -5.73 -12.82 8.57
CA TRP A 103 -5.82 -11.42 9.01
C TRP A 103 -7.27 -10.95 9.09
N CYS A 104 -8.05 -11.19 8.04
CA CYS A 104 -9.46 -10.78 7.99
C CYS A 104 -10.33 -11.53 9.02
N LEU A 105 -9.98 -12.78 9.34
CA LEU A 105 -10.68 -13.59 10.34
C LEU A 105 -10.11 -13.44 11.75
N TRP A 106 -8.99 -12.74 11.91
CA TRP A 106 -8.27 -12.67 13.18
C TRP A 106 -9.13 -12.15 14.33
N PRO A 107 -9.99 -11.12 14.18
CA PRO A 107 -10.85 -10.66 15.27
C PRO A 107 -11.74 -11.77 15.86
N LEU A 108 -12.25 -12.68 15.01
CA LEU A 108 -13.01 -13.84 15.46
C LEU A 108 -12.16 -14.77 16.33
N GLY A 109 -10.92 -15.05 15.91
CA GLY A 109 -9.98 -15.87 16.69
C GLY A 109 -9.52 -15.17 17.97
N GLN A 110 -9.35 -13.84 17.93
CA GLN A 110 -8.97 -13.01 19.06
C GLN A 110 -10.00 -13.08 20.20
N SER A 111 -11.28 -13.31 19.89
CA SER A 111 -12.35 -13.45 20.90
C SER A 111 -12.16 -14.63 21.85
N ALA A 112 -11.34 -15.63 21.47
CA ALA A 112 -10.95 -16.70 22.38
C ALA A 112 -9.92 -16.28 23.44
N PHE A 113 -9.23 -15.15 23.23
CA PHE A 113 -8.15 -14.65 24.08
C PHE A 113 -8.51 -13.35 24.81
N VAL A 114 -9.46 -12.57 24.25
CA VAL A 114 -9.89 -11.27 24.78
C VAL A 114 -11.41 -11.29 24.88
N ALA A 115 -11.92 -11.30 26.12
CA ALA A 115 -13.35 -11.41 26.41
C ALA A 115 -14.12 -10.10 26.17
N ASP A 116 -13.53 -8.96 26.53
CA ASP A 116 -14.13 -7.64 26.38
C ASP A 116 -13.50 -6.93 25.18
N GLN A 117 -13.98 -7.18 23.96
CA GLN A 117 -13.55 -6.42 22.78
C GLN A 117 -14.49 -5.24 22.54
N ASP A 118 -13.94 -4.10 22.09
CA ASP A 118 -14.72 -2.89 21.86
C ASP A 118 -15.83 -3.07 20.81
N SER A 119 -15.53 -3.83 19.76
CA SER A 119 -16.45 -4.11 18.65
C SER A 119 -16.81 -5.57 18.61
N ALA A 120 -17.98 -5.88 18.04
CA ALA A 120 -18.33 -7.27 17.77
C ALA A 120 -17.30 -7.89 16.80
N PRO A 121 -16.69 -9.05 17.13
CA PRO A 121 -15.62 -9.65 16.30
C PRO A 121 -15.99 -9.85 14.83
N VAL A 122 -17.27 -10.12 14.54
CA VAL A 122 -17.80 -10.28 13.18
C VAL A 122 -17.71 -8.98 12.39
N ILE A 123 -17.98 -7.87 13.05
CA ILE A 123 -17.96 -6.53 12.46
C ILE A 123 -16.52 -6.13 12.13
N SER A 124 -15.57 -6.35 13.05
CA SER A 124 -14.15 -6.12 12.83
C SER A 124 -13.62 -6.96 11.66
N ALA A 125 -14.05 -8.23 11.59
CA ALA A 125 -13.69 -9.12 10.50
C ALA A 125 -14.24 -8.64 9.15
N LEU A 126 -15.48 -8.14 9.11
CA LEU A 126 -16.07 -7.54 7.91
C LEU A 126 -15.32 -6.27 7.47
N TYR A 127 -14.93 -5.43 8.43
CA TYR A 127 -14.13 -4.25 8.15
C TYR A 127 -12.77 -4.62 7.53
N LEU A 128 -12.07 -5.59 8.10
CA LEU A 128 -10.81 -6.11 7.57
C LEU A 128 -10.96 -6.79 6.21
N ALA A 129 -12.04 -7.55 6.02
CA ALA A 129 -12.35 -8.17 4.74
C ALA A 129 -12.56 -7.14 3.64
N GLY A 130 -13.20 -6.00 3.92
CA GLY A 130 -13.37 -4.93 2.94
C GLY A 130 -12.11 -4.09 2.70
N THR A 131 -11.37 -3.76 3.75
CA THR A 131 -10.18 -2.88 3.65
C THR A 131 -8.92 -3.60 3.18
N TRP A 132 -8.75 -4.88 3.53
CA TRP A 132 -7.58 -5.69 3.17
C TRP A 132 -7.92 -6.81 2.19
N GLY A 133 -8.95 -7.60 2.50
CA GLY A 133 -9.32 -8.79 1.72
C GLY A 133 -9.81 -8.47 0.31
N ALA A 134 -10.72 -7.51 0.17
CA ALA A 134 -11.31 -7.13 -1.11
C ALA A 134 -10.27 -6.56 -2.09
N PRO A 135 -9.43 -5.54 -1.74
CA PRO A 135 -8.42 -5.06 -2.67
C PRO A 135 -7.34 -6.12 -2.95
N TRP A 136 -6.99 -6.98 -1.99
CA TRP A 136 -6.11 -8.12 -2.25
C TRP A 136 -6.70 -9.04 -3.33
N LEU A 137 -7.94 -9.50 -3.14
CA LEU A 137 -8.61 -10.43 -4.05
C LEU A 137 -8.79 -9.82 -5.44
N LEU A 138 -9.21 -8.56 -5.51
CA LEU A 138 -9.31 -7.82 -6.76
C LEU A 138 -7.96 -7.75 -7.48
N GLY A 139 -6.86 -7.55 -6.74
CA GLY A 139 -5.53 -7.57 -7.32
C GLY A 139 -5.10 -8.97 -7.81
N ARG A 140 -5.42 -10.02 -7.04
CA ARG A 140 -5.16 -11.42 -7.43
C ARG A 140 -5.86 -11.78 -8.74
N VAL A 141 -7.09 -11.31 -8.93
CA VAL A 141 -7.93 -11.70 -10.07
C VAL A 141 -7.66 -10.84 -11.29
N TYR A 142 -7.59 -9.52 -11.12
CA TYR A 142 -7.64 -8.57 -12.24
C TYR A 142 -6.29 -7.97 -12.63
N LEU A 143 -5.29 -8.03 -11.76
CA LEU A 143 -4.00 -7.36 -12.00
C LEU A 143 -2.89 -8.28 -12.51
N ALA A 144 -3.22 -9.53 -12.85
CA ALA A 144 -2.29 -10.40 -13.55
C ALA A 144 -2.00 -9.87 -14.99
N GLY A 145 -0.74 -9.99 -15.44
CA GLY A 145 -0.31 -9.61 -16.78
C GLY A 145 -0.50 -8.11 -17.07
N LYS A 146 -1.36 -7.78 -18.04
CA LYS A 146 -1.63 -6.41 -18.50
C LYS A 146 -2.29 -5.54 -17.43
N GLY A 147 -3.05 -6.13 -16.50
CA GLY A 147 -3.73 -5.39 -15.44
C GLY A 147 -2.74 -4.62 -14.55
N ALA A 148 -1.56 -5.18 -14.26
CA ALA A 148 -0.51 -4.47 -13.54
C ALA A 148 -0.02 -3.20 -14.26
N THR A 149 0.09 -3.23 -15.60
CA THR A 149 0.43 -2.04 -16.38
C THR A 149 -0.70 -1.01 -16.35
N ASP A 150 -1.95 -1.46 -16.42
CA ASP A 150 -3.12 -0.58 -16.28
C ASP A 150 -3.18 0.06 -14.87
N LEU A 151 -2.75 -0.63 -13.80
CA LEU A 151 -2.62 -0.05 -12.46
C LEU A 151 -1.60 1.08 -12.44
N PHE A 152 -0.43 0.88 -13.05
CA PHE A 152 0.60 1.92 -13.11
C PHE A 152 0.12 3.13 -13.93
N ALA A 153 -0.60 2.88 -15.02
CA ALA A 153 -1.22 3.95 -15.80
C ALA A 153 -2.23 4.73 -14.94
N ALA A 154 -3.05 4.05 -14.14
CA ALA A 154 -3.99 4.70 -13.24
C ALA A 154 -3.32 5.52 -12.14
N LEU A 155 -2.22 5.02 -11.55
CA LEU A 155 -1.41 5.80 -10.60
C LEU A 155 -0.82 7.06 -11.26
N ALA A 156 -0.29 6.94 -12.48
CA ALA A 156 0.23 8.07 -13.24
C ALA A 156 -0.86 9.09 -13.62
N ILE A 157 -2.06 8.64 -13.99
CA ILE A 157 -3.23 9.50 -14.21
C ILE A 157 -3.64 10.19 -12.90
N GLY A 158 -3.54 9.48 -11.77
CA GLY A 158 -3.78 10.05 -10.44
C GLY A 158 -2.91 11.27 -10.13
N LEU A 159 -1.66 11.31 -10.60
CA LEU A 159 -0.80 12.51 -10.49
C LEU A 159 -1.42 13.71 -11.19
N LEU A 160 -1.96 13.51 -12.40
CA LEU A 160 -2.57 14.57 -13.19
C LEU A 160 -3.86 15.10 -12.53
N ILE A 161 -4.65 14.20 -11.93
CA ILE A 161 -5.86 14.56 -11.18
C ILE A 161 -5.50 15.37 -9.92
N LEU A 162 -4.41 15.01 -9.24
CA LEU A 162 -3.98 15.67 -8.01
C LEU A 162 -3.23 16.98 -8.24
N LEU A 163 -2.66 17.20 -9.44
CA LEU A 163 -1.92 18.41 -9.78
C LEU A 163 -2.69 19.71 -9.49
N PRO A 164 -3.94 19.92 -9.97
CA PRO A 164 -4.66 21.17 -9.67
C PRO A 164 -4.86 21.38 -8.17
N MET A 165 -5.17 20.32 -7.42
CA MET A 165 -5.33 20.39 -5.97
C MET A 165 -4.01 20.77 -5.29
N ALA A 166 -2.90 20.19 -5.74
CA ALA A 166 -1.57 20.48 -5.22
C ALA A 166 -1.15 21.94 -5.43
N LEU A 167 -1.48 22.51 -6.60
CA LEU A 167 -1.17 23.90 -6.92
C LEU A 167 -2.00 24.87 -6.07
N ILE A 168 -3.31 24.60 -5.95
CA ILE A 168 -4.22 25.42 -5.14
C ILE A 168 -3.76 25.40 -3.68
N GLU A 169 -3.60 24.21 -3.11
CA GLU A 169 -3.28 24.09 -1.68
C GLU A 169 -1.85 24.47 -1.35
N GLY A 170 -0.91 24.36 -2.30
CA GLY A 170 0.46 24.82 -2.10
C GLY A 170 0.55 26.32 -1.80
N VAL A 171 -0.41 27.11 -2.28
CA VAL A 171 -0.50 28.56 -2.09
C VAL A 171 -1.51 28.91 -0.99
N ALA A 172 -2.72 28.36 -1.04
CA ALA A 172 -3.82 28.76 -0.16
C ALA A 172 -3.88 28.00 1.18
N GLY A 173 -3.12 26.91 1.31
CA GLY A 173 -3.26 25.96 2.41
C GLY A 173 -4.25 24.84 2.10
N PRO A 174 -4.36 23.83 2.98
CA PRO A 174 -5.21 22.67 2.79
C PRO A 174 -6.69 23.05 2.95
N ILE A 175 -7.32 23.36 1.82
CA ILE A 175 -8.72 23.82 1.75
C ILE A 175 -9.60 22.90 0.89
N VAL A 176 -9.02 22.08 0.01
CA VAL A 176 -9.79 21.35 -1.01
C VAL A 176 -10.75 20.36 -0.39
N TYR A 177 -10.31 19.65 0.67
CA TYR A 177 -11.18 18.73 1.40
C TYR A 177 -12.42 19.45 1.94
N ASP A 178 -12.22 20.55 2.65
CA ASP A 178 -13.29 21.28 3.35
C ASP A 178 -14.25 21.99 2.41
N LEU A 179 -13.80 22.35 1.20
CA LEU A 179 -14.65 22.95 0.16
C LEU A 179 -15.65 21.95 -0.42
N VAL A 180 -15.34 20.65 -0.41
CA VAL A 180 -16.17 19.61 -1.03
C VAL A 180 -16.91 18.79 0.02
N TYR A 181 -16.30 18.59 1.18
CA TYR A 181 -16.81 17.76 2.27
C TYR A 181 -17.01 18.61 3.53
N GLU A 182 -16.63 18.05 4.67
CA GLU A 182 -16.69 18.71 5.97
C GLU A 182 -15.26 19.03 6.46
N PRO A 183 -15.10 19.87 7.50
CA PRO A 183 -13.78 20.24 8.00
C PRO A 183 -12.90 19.02 8.32
N HIS A 184 -11.72 18.95 7.71
CA HIS A 184 -10.79 17.85 7.91
C HIS A 184 -10.06 18.00 9.26
N PRO A 185 -10.14 17.00 10.18
CA PRO A 185 -9.59 17.12 11.53
C PRO A 185 -8.08 17.43 11.58
N TYR A 186 -7.34 16.91 10.59
CA TYR A 186 -5.88 17.03 10.51
C TYR A 186 -5.39 18.11 9.55
N ARG A 187 -6.26 18.99 9.02
CA ARG A 187 -5.83 19.95 8.00
C ARG A 187 -4.72 20.87 8.47
N TYR A 188 -4.67 21.18 9.76
CA TYR A 188 -3.66 22.07 10.31
C TYR A 188 -2.41 21.33 10.83
N GLU A 189 -2.38 20.00 10.81
CA GLU A 189 -1.23 19.27 11.35
C GLU A 189 -0.01 19.30 10.42
N GLY A 190 0.92 20.20 10.74
CA GLY A 190 2.15 20.36 9.99
C GLY A 190 1.90 20.69 8.51
N HIS A 191 0.91 21.55 8.26
CA HIS A 191 0.54 22.04 6.95
C HIS A 191 1.50 23.14 6.44
N ILE A 192 1.97 24.03 7.32
CA ILE A 192 3.04 24.97 7.00
C ILE A 192 4.36 24.21 6.97
N ARG A 193 5.12 24.37 5.88
CA ARG A 193 6.41 23.69 5.67
C ARG A 193 7.48 24.67 5.19
N TYR A 194 8.52 24.14 4.55
CA TYR A 194 9.69 24.89 4.13
C TYR A 194 9.32 26.01 3.15
N ILE A 195 8.39 25.74 2.23
CA ILE A 195 7.91 26.70 1.22
C ILE A 195 6.39 26.63 1.16
N GLY A 196 5.70 27.70 1.54
CA GLY A 196 4.25 27.75 1.51
C GLY A 196 3.60 26.61 2.32
N PHE A 197 2.61 25.97 1.71
CA PHE A 197 1.85 24.91 2.35
C PHE A 197 2.06 23.55 1.69
N ARG A 198 1.93 22.52 2.53
CA ARG A 198 1.92 21.14 2.09
C ARG A 198 0.54 20.77 1.59
N PRO A 199 0.42 20.25 0.36
CA PRO A 199 -0.85 19.72 -0.13
C PRO A 199 -1.35 18.55 0.71
N LEU A 200 -2.66 18.50 0.87
CA LEU A 200 -3.41 17.45 1.53
C LEU A 200 -4.38 16.77 0.55
N ALA A 201 -4.98 17.54 -0.37
CA ALA A 201 -6.07 17.16 -1.25
C ALA A 201 -7.14 16.41 -0.46
N PHE A 202 -7.52 15.21 -0.90
CA PHE A 202 -8.47 14.37 -0.18
C PHE A 202 -7.82 13.32 0.74
N PHE A 203 -6.53 13.44 1.07
CA PHE A 203 -5.83 12.46 1.90
C PHE A 203 -5.93 12.78 3.40
N GLU A 204 -5.70 11.76 4.24
CA GLU A 204 -5.83 11.87 5.70
C GLU A 204 -4.80 12.81 6.35
N HIS A 205 -3.60 12.86 5.80
CA HIS A 205 -2.55 13.74 6.28
C HIS A 205 -1.51 13.91 5.17
N GLY A 206 -0.73 15.00 5.22
CA GLY A 206 0.23 15.31 4.16
C GLY A 206 1.28 14.21 3.89
N ASN A 207 1.61 13.35 4.86
CA ASN A 207 2.55 12.22 4.63
C ASN A 207 1.96 11.17 3.68
N HIS A 208 0.66 10.94 3.78
CA HIS A 208 -0.05 9.99 2.96
C HIS A 208 -0.17 10.56 1.54
N TYR A 209 -0.49 11.85 1.39
CA TYR A 209 -0.38 12.53 0.10
C TYR A 209 1.04 12.37 -0.49
N GLY A 210 2.08 12.66 0.30
CA GLY A 210 3.47 12.57 -0.16
C GLY A 210 3.87 11.19 -0.68
N ILE A 211 3.61 10.13 0.10
CA ILE A 211 3.97 8.76 -0.28
C ILE A 211 3.13 8.26 -1.46
N TRP A 212 1.86 8.69 -1.57
CA TRP A 212 1.02 8.43 -2.75
C TRP A 212 1.66 8.99 -4.03
N ILE A 213 2.06 10.26 -4.00
CA ILE A 213 2.72 10.91 -5.12
C ILE A 213 4.06 10.23 -5.44
N ALA A 214 4.86 9.87 -4.43
CA ALA A 214 6.13 9.17 -4.62
C ALA A 214 5.96 7.80 -5.31
N MET A 215 5.01 6.98 -4.87
CA MET A 215 4.74 5.67 -5.50
C MET A 215 4.17 5.84 -6.92
N SER A 216 3.33 6.86 -7.14
CA SER A 216 2.79 7.17 -8.46
C SER A 216 3.87 7.70 -9.41
N ALA A 217 4.83 8.48 -8.91
CA ALA A 217 6.01 8.92 -9.65
C ALA A 217 6.89 7.74 -10.06
N LEU A 218 7.12 6.78 -9.15
CA LEU A 218 7.84 5.54 -9.48
C LEU A 218 7.12 4.75 -10.58
N ALA A 219 5.80 4.62 -10.50
CA ALA A 219 5.00 3.97 -11.55
C ALA A 219 5.11 4.71 -12.90
N ALA A 220 5.02 6.04 -12.90
CA ALA A 220 5.18 6.86 -14.10
C ALA A 220 6.59 6.75 -14.71
N VAL A 221 7.64 6.73 -13.89
CA VAL A 221 9.02 6.51 -14.33
C VAL A 221 9.19 5.12 -14.94
N TRP A 222 8.59 4.08 -14.35
CA TRP A 222 8.63 2.74 -14.92
C TRP A 222 7.90 2.66 -16.27
N LEU A 223 6.74 3.32 -16.40
CA LEU A 223 6.01 3.40 -17.67
C LEU A 223 6.86 4.07 -18.75
N TRP A 224 7.47 5.21 -18.41
CA TRP A 224 8.41 5.91 -19.29
C TRP A 224 9.57 5.03 -19.73
N HIS A 225 10.17 4.28 -18.79
CA HIS A 225 11.28 3.38 -19.09
C HIS A 225 10.85 2.19 -19.97
N SER A 226 9.62 1.73 -19.82
CA SER A 226 9.07 0.55 -20.50
C SER A 226 8.26 0.90 -21.76
N ALA A 227 8.32 2.15 -22.21
CA ALA A 227 7.59 2.63 -23.37
C ALA A 227 8.00 1.87 -24.65
N PRO A 228 7.04 1.38 -25.46
CA PRO A 228 7.32 0.60 -26.67
C PRO A 228 7.86 1.46 -27.84
N ASP A 229 7.53 2.75 -27.87
CA ASP A 229 7.91 3.66 -28.95
C ASP A 229 8.35 5.04 -28.43
N ARG A 230 9.05 5.80 -29.29
CA ARG A 230 9.63 7.11 -28.94
C ARG A 230 8.56 8.17 -28.59
N ARG A 231 7.38 8.13 -29.22
CA ARG A 231 6.32 9.11 -29.00
C ARG A 231 5.66 8.90 -27.65
N MET A 232 5.32 7.66 -27.32
CA MET A 232 4.80 7.30 -26.00
C MET A 232 5.83 7.58 -24.90
N ARG A 233 7.10 7.28 -25.16
CA ARG A 233 8.20 7.61 -24.26
C ARG A 233 8.29 9.11 -23.97
N GLY A 234 8.17 9.97 -24.99
CA GLY A 234 8.18 11.42 -24.78
C GLY A 234 7.04 11.91 -23.88
N ARG A 235 5.82 11.41 -24.09
CA ARG A 235 4.65 11.75 -23.24
C ARG A 235 4.83 11.27 -21.81
N GLN A 236 5.26 10.02 -21.62
CA GLN A 236 5.46 9.43 -20.30
C GLN A 236 6.64 10.07 -19.56
N ALA A 237 7.66 10.59 -20.26
CA ALA A 237 8.75 11.36 -19.67
C ALA A 237 8.21 12.61 -18.96
N GLY A 238 7.27 13.32 -19.59
CA GLY A 238 6.62 14.49 -18.99
C GLY A 238 5.86 14.14 -17.71
N VAL A 239 5.09 13.05 -17.71
CA VAL A 239 4.35 12.59 -16.53
C VAL A 239 5.29 12.10 -15.42
N ALA A 240 6.38 11.41 -15.78
CA ALA A 240 7.41 10.98 -14.83
C ALA A 240 8.12 12.17 -14.17
N ALA A 241 8.54 13.14 -14.98
CA ALA A 241 9.16 14.38 -14.49
C ALA A 241 8.21 15.17 -13.57
N LEU A 242 6.95 15.28 -13.97
CA LEU A 242 5.89 15.89 -13.16
C LEU A 242 5.74 15.16 -11.81
N GLY A 243 5.66 13.83 -11.81
CA GLY A 243 5.55 13.05 -10.58
C GLY A 243 6.72 13.25 -9.62
N ILE A 244 7.95 13.27 -10.15
CA ILE A 244 9.16 13.55 -9.35
C ILE A 244 9.08 14.97 -8.76
N MET A 245 8.72 15.96 -9.58
CA MET A 245 8.56 17.35 -9.13
C MET A 245 7.48 17.47 -8.05
N MET A 246 6.30 16.86 -8.26
CA MET A 246 5.22 16.85 -7.28
C MET A 246 5.64 16.17 -5.98
N THR A 247 6.49 15.13 -6.02
CA THR A 247 7.03 14.48 -4.81
C THR A 247 7.88 15.44 -3.99
N VAL A 248 8.68 16.27 -4.65
CA VAL A 248 9.48 17.32 -3.98
C VAL A 248 8.58 18.41 -3.41
N ILE A 249 7.59 18.88 -4.19
CA ILE A 249 6.61 19.91 -3.77
C ILE A 249 5.73 19.42 -2.62
N ALA A 250 5.48 18.11 -2.51
CA ALA A 250 4.76 17.50 -1.39
C ALA A 250 5.49 17.66 -0.04
N GLN A 251 6.74 18.13 -0.05
CA GLN A 251 7.54 18.50 1.13
C GLN A 251 7.55 17.41 2.21
N SER A 252 7.67 16.17 1.76
CA SER A 252 7.74 14.96 2.59
C SER A 252 9.11 14.32 2.47
N ALA A 253 9.98 14.54 3.46
CA ALA A 253 11.31 13.93 3.47
C ALA A 253 11.23 12.39 3.37
N GLY A 254 10.28 11.77 4.08
CA GLY A 254 10.04 10.32 3.99
C GLY A 254 9.67 9.87 2.59
N ALA A 255 8.70 10.53 1.94
CA ALA A 255 8.29 10.17 0.59
C ALA A 255 9.41 10.36 -0.45
N ILE A 256 10.21 11.41 -0.33
CA ILE A 256 11.37 11.65 -1.20
C ILE A 256 12.40 10.53 -1.04
N ILE A 257 12.74 10.16 0.21
CA ILE A 257 13.67 9.07 0.50
C ILE A 257 13.14 7.75 -0.07
N TRP A 258 11.87 7.44 0.14
CA TRP A 258 11.24 6.24 -0.40
C TRP A 258 11.22 6.23 -1.92
N MET A 259 10.95 7.36 -2.58
CA MET A 259 11.00 7.48 -4.04
C MET A 259 12.42 7.22 -4.55
N ILE A 260 13.44 7.85 -3.96
CA ILE A 260 14.84 7.66 -4.35
C ILE A 260 15.24 6.20 -4.17
N GLY A 261 14.97 5.60 -3.00
CA GLY A 261 15.23 4.19 -2.74
C GLY A 261 14.49 3.26 -3.71
N GLY A 262 13.26 3.61 -4.07
CA GLY A 262 12.46 2.86 -5.03
C GLY A 262 13.03 2.94 -6.46
N LEU A 263 13.47 4.11 -6.90
CA LEU A 263 14.14 4.31 -8.19
C LEU A 263 15.46 3.55 -8.24
N ILE A 264 16.27 3.64 -7.19
CA ILE A 264 17.51 2.86 -7.07
C ILE A 264 17.18 1.38 -7.17
N THR A 265 16.15 0.90 -6.45
CA THR A 265 15.74 -0.51 -6.52
C THR A 265 15.35 -0.92 -7.94
N VAL A 266 14.51 -0.16 -8.61
CA VAL A 266 14.04 -0.49 -9.97
C VAL A 266 15.19 -0.51 -11.00
N PHE A 267 16.13 0.44 -10.91
CA PHE A 267 17.22 0.56 -11.89
C PHE A 267 18.50 -0.20 -11.53
N ALA A 268 18.73 -0.52 -10.25
CA ALA A 268 19.93 -1.20 -9.77
C ALA A 268 19.71 -2.67 -9.39
N ALA A 269 18.47 -3.17 -9.19
CA ALA A 269 18.21 -4.54 -8.71
C ALA A 269 18.82 -5.67 -9.54
N GLY A 270 19.16 -5.38 -10.81
CA GLY A 270 19.81 -6.34 -11.69
C GLY A 270 21.31 -6.14 -11.92
N ARG A 271 21.92 -5.09 -11.39
CA ARG A 271 23.36 -4.82 -11.51
C ARG A 271 24.06 -5.20 -10.21
N PHE A 272 25.29 -5.72 -10.33
CA PHE A 272 26.29 -5.94 -9.26
C PHE A 272 25.74 -6.28 -7.85
N HIS A 273 25.59 -7.56 -7.52
CA HIS A 273 25.24 -8.05 -6.16
C HIS A 273 24.06 -7.36 -5.44
N PHE A 274 23.31 -6.47 -6.10
CA PHE A 274 22.33 -5.61 -5.45
C PHE A 274 21.16 -6.39 -4.90
N ARG A 275 20.81 -7.53 -5.52
CA ARG A 275 19.87 -8.49 -4.94
C ARG A 275 20.33 -8.96 -3.54
N ASN A 276 21.61 -9.29 -3.38
CA ASN A 276 22.14 -9.72 -2.10
C ASN A 276 22.15 -8.57 -1.09
N ILE A 277 22.43 -7.34 -1.55
CA ILE A 277 22.33 -6.12 -0.73
C ILE A 277 20.88 -5.91 -0.27
N LEU A 278 19.89 -5.99 -1.15
CA LEU A 278 18.48 -5.86 -0.79
C LEU A 278 18.04 -6.91 0.21
N ILE A 279 18.46 -8.17 0.03
CA ILE A 279 18.17 -9.25 0.98
C ILE A 279 18.84 -8.96 2.33
N ALA A 280 20.12 -8.57 2.33
CA ALA A 280 20.86 -8.23 3.55
C ALA A 280 20.24 -7.03 4.28
N THR A 281 19.92 -5.95 3.56
CA THR A 281 19.22 -4.78 4.10
C THR A 281 17.84 -5.16 4.62
N GLY A 282 17.08 -5.97 3.90
CA GLY A 282 15.78 -6.48 4.36
C GLY A 282 15.88 -7.28 5.65
N LEU A 283 16.90 -8.15 5.76
CA LEU A 283 17.19 -8.91 6.99
C LEU A 283 17.58 -7.99 8.14
N VAL A 284 18.47 -7.01 7.90
CA VAL A 284 18.86 -6.02 8.91
C VAL A 284 17.65 -5.20 9.37
N CYS A 285 16.80 -4.76 8.46
CA CYS A 285 15.56 -4.04 8.79
C CYS A 285 14.58 -4.93 9.55
N ALA A 286 14.46 -6.22 9.22
CA ALA A 286 13.61 -7.16 9.94
C ALA A 286 14.13 -7.40 11.37
N VAL A 287 15.42 -7.67 11.53
CA VAL A 287 16.05 -7.87 12.85
C VAL A 287 15.99 -6.59 13.67
N GLY A 288 16.33 -5.44 13.08
CA GLY A 288 16.23 -4.13 13.72
C GLY A 288 14.79 -3.76 14.09
N GLY A 289 13.83 -4.11 13.24
CA GLY A 289 12.39 -3.93 13.51
C GLY A 289 11.90 -4.79 14.67
N VAL A 290 12.28 -6.07 14.72
CA VAL A 290 11.99 -6.97 15.86
C VAL A 290 12.62 -6.43 17.15
N ALA A 291 13.87 -5.99 17.08
CA ALA A 291 14.58 -5.45 18.23
C ALA A 291 14.03 -4.08 18.67
N TYR A 292 13.48 -3.28 17.75
CA TYR A 292 12.77 -2.03 18.03
C TYR A 292 11.40 -2.29 18.69
N ILE A 293 10.61 -3.19 18.12
CA ILE A 293 9.26 -3.54 18.59
C ILE A 293 9.30 -4.23 19.95
N SER A 294 10.30 -5.08 20.20
CA SER A 294 10.48 -5.75 21.49
C SER A 294 10.92 -4.81 22.63
N GLY A 295 11.26 -3.55 22.32
CA GLY A 295 11.89 -2.64 23.29
C GLY A 295 13.32 -3.04 23.67
N ALA A 296 13.89 -4.08 23.04
CA ALA A 296 15.22 -4.59 23.31
C ALA A 296 16.33 -3.61 22.90
N LEU A 297 16.07 -2.73 21.92
CA LEU A 297 16.86 -1.51 21.75
C LEU A 297 16.25 -0.40 22.60
N PRO A 298 16.89 -0.01 23.72
CA PRO A 298 16.47 1.16 24.46
C PRO A 298 16.92 2.41 23.68
N LEU A 299 16.36 2.67 22.51
CA LEU A 299 16.81 3.76 21.63
C LEU A 299 16.76 5.10 22.35
N ARG A 300 15.86 5.29 23.33
CA ARG A 300 15.84 6.48 24.18
C ARG A 300 17.09 6.56 25.07
N ALA A 301 17.48 5.47 25.73
CA ALA A 301 18.70 5.42 26.53
C ALA A 301 19.92 5.58 25.62
N ILE A 302 19.98 4.90 24.48
CA ILE A 302 21.08 5.06 23.50
C ILE A 302 21.15 6.51 23.01
N ALA A 303 20.02 7.11 22.63
CA ALA A 303 19.93 8.47 22.12
C ALA A 303 20.28 9.54 23.15
N MET A 304 19.95 9.35 24.43
CA MET A 304 20.17 10.35 25.48
C MET A 304 21.45 10.13 26.29
N GLU A 305 21.87 8.87 26.47
CA GLU A 305 22.96 8.50 27.39
C GLU A 305 24.29 8.30 26.65
N THR A 306 24.28 7.95 25.35
CA THR A 306 25.53 7.80 24.58
C THR A 306 25.91 9.09 23.84
N ALA A 307 27.22 9.36 23.74
CA ALA A 307 27.74 10.53 23.02
C ALA A 307 27.38 10.49 21.52
N VAL A 308 27.41 9.30 20.91
CA VAL A 308 27.00 9.08 19.52
C VAL A 308 25.50 9.29 19.34
N GLY A 309 24.68 8.80 20.28
CA GLY A 309 23.24 9.01 20.27
C GLY A 309 22.84 10.47 20.38
N ARG A 310 23.49 11.22 21.28
CA ARG A 310 23.27 12.67 21.41
C ARG A 310 23.66 13.41 20.13
N GLN A 311 24.81 13.08 19.54
CA GLN A 311 25.21 13.64 18.23
C GLN A 311 24.22 13.31 17.11
N MET A 312 23.66 12.10 17.07
CA MET A 312 22.64 11.74 16.08
C MET A 312 21.32 12.48 16.32
N VAL A 313 20.87 12.61 17.57
CA VAL A 313 19.68 13.39 17.93
C VAL A 313 19.87 14.86 17.57
N ASP A 314 21.04 15.43 17.88
CA ASP A 314 21.35 16.83 17.59
C ASP A 314 21.53 17.07 16.09
N ALA A 315 22.12 16.13 15.35
CA ALA A 315 22.18 16.18 13.89
C ALA A 315 20.79 16.14 13.25
N VAL A 316 19.88 15.31 13.78
CA VAL A 316 18.49 15.21 13.30
C VAL A 316 17.66 16.43 13.69
N ARG A 317 17.88 16.99 14.89
CA ARG A 317 17.26 18.25 15.34
C ARG A 317 17.74 19.44 14.52
N SER A 318 19.04 19.53 14.24
CA SER A 318 19.63 20.63 13.45
C SER A 318 19.24 20.58 11.97
N THR A 319 18.90 19.40 11.42
CA THR A 319 18.29 19.29 10.08
C THR A 319 16.80 19.65 10.03
N GLY A 320 16.19 20.06 11.15
CA GLY A 320 14.75 20.35 11.20
C GLY A 320 13.86 19.09 11.07
N ARG A 321 14.42 17.89 11.27
CA ARG A 321 13.70 16.61 11.16
C ARG A 321 13.04 16.17 12.48
N SER A 322 12.58 17.14 13.27
CA SER A 322 11.89 16.91 14.56
C SER A 322 10.69 15.95 14.45
N SER A 323 10.05 15.88 13.28
CA SER A 323 8.90 15.00 13.06
C SER A 323 9.24 13.50 13.09
N PHE A 324 10.45 13.09 12.69
CA PHE A 324 10.85 11.68 12.73
C PHE A 324 11.09 11.22 14.18
N THR A 325 11.90 11.97 14.93
CA THR A 325 12.18 11.68 16.34
C THR A 325 10.93 11.76 17.20
N TYR A 326 10.02 12.68 16.88
CA TYR A 326 8.71 12.75 17.52
C TYR A 326 7.90 11.46 17.35
N ARG A 327 7.81 10.90 16.13
CA ARG A 327 7.01 9.68 15.89
C ARG A 327 7.61 8.45 16.55
N VAL A 328 8.93 8.29 16.46
CA VAL A 328 9.64 7.21 17.16
C VAL A 328 9.43 7.32 18.67
N ALA A 329 9.56 8.52 19.25
CA ALA A 329 9.30 8.72 20.68
C ALA A 329 7.85 8.38 21.06
N ARG A 330 6.86 8.75 20.24
CA ARG A 330 5.44 8.42 20.45
C ARG A 330 5.19 6.91 20.44
N ASP A 331 5.79 6.20 19.48
CA ASP A 331 5.64 4.74 19.40
C ASP A 331 6.31 4.04 20.60
N GLN A 332 7.47 4.54 21.04
CA GLN A 332 8.18 3.97 22.20
C GLN A 332 7.43 4.16 23.52
N GLU A 333 6.72 5.27 23.71
CA GLU A 333 5.89 5.50 24.89
C GLU A 333 4.78 4.45 25.03
N ALA A 334 4.38 3.78 23.94
CA ALA A 334 3.33 2.79 23.93
C ALA A 334 3.81 1.34 24.13
N ILE A 335 5.13 1.08 24.08
CA ILE A 335 5.69 -0.28 24.22
C ILE A 335 5.26 -0.94 25.52
N ALA A 336 5.23 -0.17 26.63
CA ALA A 336 4.84 -0.69 27.93
C ALA A 336 3.37 -1.15 27.98
N LEU A 337 2.48 -0.51 27.23
CA LEU A 337 1.08 -0.93 27.09
C LEU A 337 0.96 -2.17 26.21
N ILE A 338 1.66 -2.18 25.06
CA ILE A 338 1.70 -3.32 24.14
C ILE A 338 2.22 -4.58 24.86
N ALA A 339 3.21 -4.44 25.73
CA ALA A 339 3.80 -5.54 26.48
C ALA A 339 2.83 -6.23 27.45
N GLN A 340 1.68 -5.62 27.77
CA GLN A 340 0.63 -6.24 28.60
C GLN A 340 -0.13 -7.32 27.83
N HIS A 341 -0.30 -7.15 26.51
CA HIS A 341 -1.01 -8.08 25.63
C HIS A 341 -0.23 -8.36 24.33
N PRO A 342 1.00 -8.88 24.42
CA PRO A 342 1.94 -8.88 23.29
C PRO A 342 1.54 -9.82 22.15
N VAL A 343 0.92 -10.96 22.46
CA VAL A 343 0.64 -12.01 21.48
C VAL A 343 -0.67 -11.75 20.73
N ALA A 344 -1.77 -11.62 21.47
CA ALA A 344 -3.11 -11.49 20.91
C ALA A 344 -3.58 -10.02 20.79
N GLY A 345 -2.87 -9.06 21.38
CA GLY A 345 -3.29 -7.66 21.43
C GLY A 345 -4.33 -7.41 22.50
N SER A 346 -4.62 -6.13 22.73
CA SER A 346 -5.64 -5.71 23.69
C SER A 346 -7.06 -6.00 23.24
N GLY A 347 -7.32 -6.16 21.94
CA GLY A 347 -8.67 -6.24 21.37
C GLY A 347 -9.45 -4.92 21.43
N HIS A 348 -8.81 -3.86 21.94
CA HIS A 348 -9.37 -2.53 22.05
C HIS A 348 -8.70 -1.62 21.02
N TRP A 349 -9.43 -0.69 20.42
CA TRP A 349 -8.85 0.25 19.43
C TRP A 349 -8.19 1.46 20.10
N ASP A 350 -8.69 1.82 21.28
CA ASP A 350 -8.25 2.97 22.06
C ASP A 350 -7.39 2.58 23.26
N TRP A 351 -6.79 1.39 23.19
CA TRP A 351 -5.82 0.84 24.13
C TRP A 351 -4.73 1.84 24.57
N TRP A 352 -4.41 2.83 23.74
CA TRP A 352 -3.42 3.87 24.00
C TRP A 352 -3.94 5.04 24.87
N ARG A 353 -5.25 5.19 25.08
CA ARG A 353 -5.85 6.32 25.81
C ARG A 353 -5.34 6.44 27.24
N VAL A 354 -5.02 5.31 27.88
CA VAL A 354 -4.46 5.29 29.24
C VAL A 354 -3.14 6.06 29.33
N ASN A 355 -2.37 6.11 28.24
CA ASN A 355 -1.14 6.90 28.16
C ASN A 355 -1.38 8.37 27.74
N GLY A 356 -2.63 8.75 27.44
CA GLY A 356 -3.01 10.07 26.91
C GLY A 356 -2.38 10.41 25.54
N ARG A 357 -1.68 9.46 24.92
CA ARG A 357 -0.84 9.67 23.76
C ARG A 357 -0.91 8.47 22.83
N ARG A 358 -1.40 8.69 21.62
CA ARG A 358 -1.52 7.67 20.58
C ARG A 358 -0.15 7.41 19.91
N PRO A 359 0.22 6.15 19.65
CA PRO A 359 1.26 5.81 18.68
C PRO A 359 0.96 6.37 17.29
N TRP A 360 2.00 6.57 16.48
CA TRP A 360 1.84 7.15 15.17
C TRP A 360 1.91 6.13 14.03
N GLY A 361 2.75 5.11 14.14
CA GLY A 361 2.92 4.10 13.10
C GLY A 361 1.76 3.11 13.04
N LEU A 362 1.31 2.75 11.82
CA LEU A 362 0.30 1.70 11.60
C LEU A 362 0.74 0.38 12.24
N ALA A 363 2.03 0.05 12.19
CA ALA A 363 2.56 -1.16 12.82
C ALA A 363 2.29 -1.21 14.33
N PHE A 364 2.48 -0.11 15.05
CA PHE A 364 2.22 -0.04 16.48
C PHE A 364 0.72 -0.07 16.80
N GLN A 365 -0.10 0.54 15.94
CA GLN A 365 -1.56 0.47 16.05
C GLN A 365 -2.07 -0.98 15.91
N ILE A 366 -1.60 -1.69 14.87
CA ILE A 366 -1.93 -3.11 14.67
C ILE A 366 -1.42 -3.94 15.84
N LEU A 367 -0.19 -3.69 16.29
CA LEU A 367 0.42 -4.46 17.36
C LEU A 367 -0.32 -4.28 18.70
N GLY A 368 -0.73 -3.06 19.05
CA GLY A 368 -1.47 -2.83 20.30
C GLY A 368 -2.89 -3.39 20.28
N GLN A 369 -3.58 -3.34 19.14
CA GLN A 369 -4.95 -3.85 19.02
C GLN A 369 -4.99 -5.38 18.80
N PHE A 370 -4.14 -5.93 17.91
CA PHE A 370 -4.20 -7.33 17.46
C PHE A 370 -2.98 -8.18 17.82
N GLY A 371 -2.00 -7.59 18.50
CA GLY A 371 -0.81 -8.29 18.95
C GLY A 371 0.14 -8.67 17.82
N LEU A 372 1.15 -9.45 18.18
CA LEU A 372 2.13 -9.98 17.24
C LEU A 372 1.46 -10.83 16.15
N ILE A 373 0.41 -11.58 16.49
CA ILE A 373 -0.32 -12.40 15.50
C ILE A 373 -0.90 -11.50 14.41
N GLY A 374 -1.65 -10.47 14.79
CA GLY A 374 -2.20 -9.51 13.83
C GLY A 374 -1.13 -8.81 13.00
N LEU A 375 -0.02 -8.40 13.63
CA LEU A 375 1.10 -7.76 12.94
C LEU A 375 1.71 -8.69 11.86
N PHE A 376 1.97 -9.95 12.20
CA PHE A 376 2.52 -10.93 11.26
C PHE A 376 1.56 -11.24 10.11
N LEU A 377 0.26 -11.35 10.40
CA LEU A 377 -0.74 -11.61 9.37
C LEU A 377 -0.89 -10.41 8.41
N ALA A 378 -1.06 -9.20 8.95
CA ALA A 378 -1.23 -7.98 8.17
C ALA A 378 0.00 -7.64 7.31
N PHE A 379 1.18 -7.57 7.92
CA PHE A 379 2.40 -7.30 7.14
C PHE A 379 2.83 -8.50 6.30
N GLY A 380 2.51 -9.73 6.72
CA GLY A 380 2.72 -10.95 5.93
C GLY A 380 1.96 -10.94 4.61
N THR A 381 0.71 -10.42 4.60
CA THR A 381 -0.07 -10.20 3.37
C THR A 381 0.72 -9.39 2.35
N LEU A 382 1.39 -8.31 2.77
CA LEU A 382 2.12 -7.43 1.86
C LEU A 382 3.53 -7.94 1.55
N LEU A 383 4.29 -8.32 2.58
CA LEU A 383 5.70 -8.63 2.48
C LEU A 383 5.96 -9.97 1.80
N TRP A 384 5.16 -11.01 2.04
CA TRP A 384 5.40 -12.33 1.46
C TRP A 384 5.44 -12.29 -0.08
N PRO A 385 4.41 -11.83 -0.80
CA PRO A 385 4.46 -11.80 -2.26
C PRO A 385 5.55 -10.88 -2.80
N ALA A 386 5.82 -9.75 -2.14
CA ALA A 386 6.88 -8.81 -2.54
C ALA A 386 8.28 -9.42 -2.40
N VAL A 387 8.58 -10.03 -1.25
CA VAL A 387 9.87 -10.70 -1.00
C VAL A 387 10.04 -11.89 -1.93
N LYS A 388 9.01 -12.71 -2.16
CA LYS A 388 9.10 -13.82 -3.13
C LYS A 388 9.38 -13.31 -4.54
N ALA A 389 8.72 -12.24 -4.97
CA ALA A 389 8.96 -11.65 -6.28
C ALA A 389 10.41 -11.16 -6.40
N LEU A 390 10.94 -10.46 -5.41
CA LEU A 390 12.32 -9.98 -5.38
C LEU A 390 13.35 -11.12 -5.29
N ALA A 391 13.09 -12.15 -4.47
CA ALA A 391 13.97 -13.31 -4.35
C ALA A 391 14.02 -14.14 -5.64
N SER A 392 12.90 -14.22 -6.35
CA SER A 392 12.81 -14.90 -7.65
C SER A 392 13.32 -14.05 -8.83
N TYR A 393 13.58 -12.75 -8.61
CA TYR A 393 14.02 -11.85 -9.66
C TYR A 393 15.40 -12.25 -10.18
N ARG A 394 15.49 -12.40 -11.50
CA ARG A 394 16.73 -12.63 -12.22
C ARG A 394 16.87 -11.55 -13.29
N TYR A 395 17.96 -10.80 -13.23
CA TYR A 395 18.23 -9.79 -14.23
C TYR A 395 18.44 -10.42 -15.60
N LYS A 396 17.79 -9.83 -16.60
CA LYS A 396 18.03 -10.12 -18.01
C LYS A 396 18.11 -8.80 -18.74
N ALA A 397 19.22 -8.56 -19.43
CA ALA A 397 19.42 -7.31 -20.19
C ALA A 397 18.25 -7.11 -21.18
N GLY A 398 17.65 -5.91 -21.16
CA GLY A 398 16.50 -5.56 -22.00
C GLY A 398 15.13 -6.07 -21.51
N ALA A 399 15.07 -6.83 -20.41
CA ALA A 399 13.80 -7.21 -19.80
C ALA A 399 13.34 -6.16 -18.77
N ASN A 400 12.09 -5.73 -18.86
CA ASN A 400 11.44 -4.81 -17.92
C ASN A 400 10.32 -5.54 -17.16
N PRO A 401 10.62 -6.46 -16.24
CA PRO A 401 9.59 -7.22 -15.54
C PRO A 401 8.84 -6.31 -14.56
N ILE A 402 7.53 -6.22 -14.73
CA ILE A 402 6.64 -5.39 -13.91
C ILE A 402 6.59 -5.81 -12.43
N ALA A 403 6.98 -7.06 -12.12
CA ALA A 403 7.02 -7.56 -10.75
C ALA A 403 7.99 -6.78 -9.83
N LEU A 404 9.11 -6.26 -10.37
CA LEU A 404 10.08 -5.49 -9.60
C LEU A 404 9.50 -4.16 -9.08
N PRO A 405 9.02 -3.24 -9.93
CA PRO A 405 8.42 -1.99 -9.44
C PRO A 405 7.15 -2.21 -8.62
N LEU A 406 6.36 -3.26 -8.88
CA LEU A 406 5.23 -3.63 -8.03
C LEU A 406 5.68 -3.98 -6.61
N ALA A 407 6.70 -4.84 -6.47
CA ALA A 407 7.24 -5.20 -5.18
C ALA A 407 7.84 -3.98 -4.47
N THR A 408 8.50 -3.09 -5.21
CA THR A 408 9.02 -1.82 -4.66
C THR A 408 7.90 -0.92 -4.12
N ILE A 409 6.78 -0.76 -4.84
CA ILE A 409 5.62 0.00 -4.34
C ILE A 409 5.08 -0.60 -3.03
N VAL A 410 4.98 -1.94 -2.96
CA VAL A 410 4.55 -2.62 -1.74
C VAL A 410 5.51 -2.36 -0.58
N LEU A 411 6.82 -2.44 -0.82
CA LEU A 411 7.83 -2.16 0.20
C LEU A 411 7.86 -0.70 0.64
N MET A 412 7.64 0.25 -0.28
CA MET A 412 7.51 1.68 0.06
C MET A 412 6.31 1.91 0.98
N ALA A 413 5.16 1.30 0.67
CA ALA A 413 3.97 1.41 1.51
C ALA A 413 4.19 0.79 2.90
N VAL A 414 4.77 -0.42 2.97
CA VAL A 414 5.11 -1.07 4.24
C VAL A 414 6.10 -0.24 5.05
N GLY A 415 7.15 0.27 4.43
CA GLY A 415 8.17 1.09 5.09
C GLY A 415 7.60 2.40 5.64
N ASP A 416 6.73 3.08 4.89
CA ASP A 416 6.09 4.30 5.36
C ASP A 416 5.05 4.05 6.46
N ALA A 417 4.35 2.90 6.42
CA ALA A 417 3.41 2.45 7.44
C ALA A 417 4.06 2.13 8.80
N LEU A 418 5.38 1.90 8.85
CA LEU A 418 6.09 1.79 10.13
C LEU A 418 6.12 3.12 10.89
N LEU A 419 6.08 4.25 10.17
CA LEU A 419 6.26 5.59 10.72
C LEU A 419 5.04 6.50 10.48
N ASN A 420 3.95 5.97 9.94
CA ASN A 420 2.71 6.70 9.65
C ASN A 420 1.51 5.76 9.79
N SER A 421 0.33 6.32 10.06
CA SER A 421 -0.90 5.56 10.33
C SER A 421 -1.90 5.64 9.17
N PHE A 422 -1.48 5.16 7.99
CA PHE A 422 -2.34 5.09 6.81
C PHE A 422 -2.27 3.72 6.15
N LEU A 423 -3.38 3.34 5.51
CA LEU A 423 -3.49 2.14 4.68
C LEU A 423 -3.24 2.59 3.27
N PHE A 424 -2.69 1.75 2.40
CA PHE A 424 -2.58 2.06 0.99
C PHE A 424 -3.00 0.84 0.19
N TYR A 425 -4.29 0.75 -0.15
CA TYR A 425 -4.78 -0.43 -0.84
C TYR A 425 -4.26 -0.59 -2.28
N PRO A 426 -3.63 0.39 -2.96
CA PRO A 426 -2.92 0.04 -4.19
C PRO A 426 -1.68 -0.82 -3.93
N ALA A 427 -1.09 -0.80 -2.73
CA ALA A 427 -0.12 -1.83 -2.34
C ALA A 427 -0.80 -3.17 -2.11
N LEU A 428 -2.03 -3.21 -1.58
CA LEU A 428 -2.79 -4.47 -1.46
C LEU A 428 -3.15 -5.06 -2.83
N LEU A 429 -3.59 -4.21 -3.76
CA LEU A 429 -3.82 -4.56 -5.17
C LEU A 429 -2.51 -5.05 -5.81
N ALA A 430 -1.40 -4.36 -5.61
CA ALA A 430 -0.08 -4.76 -6.13
C ALA A 430 0.41 -6.08 -5.50
N ALA A 431 0.23 -6.27 -4.19
CA ALA A 431 0.61 -7.49 -3.49
C ALA A 431 -0.24 -8.69 -3.96
N GLY A 432 -1.55 -8.48 -4.16
CA GLY A 432 -2.43 -9.45 -4.81
C GLY A 432 -1.96 -9.79 -6.23
N ALA A 433 -1.59 -8.79 -7.04
CA ALA A 433 -1.05 -9.02 -8.38
C ALA A 433 0.22 -9.89 -8.35
N LEU A 434 1.14 -9.60 -7.43
CA LEU A 434 2.40 -10.35 -7.24
C LEU A 434 2.15 -11.80 -6.80
N ALA A 435 1.15 -12.03 -5.96
CA ALA A 435 0.78 -13.36 -5.48
C ALA A 435 0.25 -14.29 -6.58
N THR A 436 -0.11 -13.78 -7.77
CA THR A 436 -0.43 -14.63 -8.95
C THR A 436 0.78 -15.36 -9.52
N GLY A 437 1.98 -15.04 -9.04
CA GLY A 437 3.20 -15.62 -9.55
C GLY A 437 3.57 -15.04 -10.91
N LEU A 438 3.36 -13.73 -11.10
CA LEU A 438 3.88 -12.96 -12.24
C LEU A 438 5.36 -13.33 -12.44
N SER A 439 5.59 -14.30 -13.31
CA SER A 439 6.90 -14.87 -13.54
C SER A 439 7.71 -13.85 -14.32
N VAL A 440 8.97 -13.65 -13.94
CA VAL A 440 9.96 -12.80 -14.61
C VAL A 440 10.37 -13.35 -16.01
N SER A 441 9.59 -14.28 -16.57
CA SER A 441 9.88 -14.92 -17.85
C SER A 441 9.15 -14.23 -19.00
N PRO A 442 9.82 -13.99 -20.14
CA PRO A 442 9.20 -13.33 -21.30
C PRO A 442 8.00 -14.12 -21.82
N PRO A 443 7.01 -13.44 -22.44
CA PRO A 443 5.95 -14.10 -23.19
C PRO A 443 6.57 -14.83 -24.38
N GLY A 444 6.81 -16.14 -24.25
CA GLY A 444 7.42 -16.93 -25.31
C GLY A 444 7.82 -18.36 -24.95
N GLN A 445 7.93 -18.72 -23.67
CA GLN A 445 8.31 -20.10 -23.29
C GLN A 445 7.17 -20.98 -22.76
N ALA A 446 6.04 -20.41 -22.33
CA ALA A 446 4.90 -21.21 -21.86
C ALA A 446 4.20 -21.99 -23.00
N SER A 447 4.33 -21.54 -24.25
CA SER A 447 3.66 -22.17 -25.41
C SER A 447 4.40 -23.40 -25.97
N ARG A 448 5.62 -23.72 -25.53
CA ARG A 448 6.40 -24.85 -26.08
C ARG A 448 6.33 -26.13 -25.27
N ARG A 449 5.73 -26.12 -24.08
CA ARG A 449 5.62 -27.31 -23.22
C ARG A 449 4.39 -28.18 -23.47
N SER A 450 3.53 -27.81 -24.41
CA SER A 450 2.28 -28.51 -24.72
C SER A 450 2.22 -29.09 -26.14
N ALA A 451 3.32 -29.11 -26.90
CA ALA A 451 3.37 -29.88 -28.13
C ALA A 451 3.73 -31.35 -27.80
N PRO A 452 2.87 -32.34 -28.13
CA PRO A 452 3.27 -33.74 -28.06
C PRO A 452 4.43 -33.96 -29.02
N ALA A 453 5.46 -34.68 -28.56
CA ALA A 453 6.59 -35.08 -29.40
C ALA A 453 6.05 -35.88 -30.60
N GLN A 454 6.24 -35.34 -31.81
CA GLN A 454 6.06 -36.12 -33.03
C GLN A 454 7.13 -37.23 -33.03
N PRO A 455 6.76 -38.50 -33.25
CA PRO A 455 7.74 -39.55 -33.42
C PRO A 455 8.52 -39.33 -34.71
N ASP A 456 9.84 -39.41 -34.58
CA ASP A 456 10.83 -39.27 -35.63
C ASP A 456 10.70 -40.44 -36.63
N ILE A 457 10.05 -40.21 -37.77
CA ILE A 457 10.04 -41.16 -38.89
C ILE A 457 11.18 -40.76 -39.82
N SER A 458 12.38 -41.20 -39.47
CA SER A 458 13.50 -41.30 -40.41
C SER A 458 14.07 -42.71 -40.34
N GLY A 459 13.78 -43.53 -41.36
CA GLY A 459 14.39 -44.85 -41.47
C GLY A 459 13.71 -45.84 -42.40
N SER A 460 13.67 -45.57 -43.71
CA SER A 460 13.90 -46.59 -44.75
C SER A 460 13.86 -45.98 -46.14
N ARG A 461 15.03 -45.60 -46.68
CA ARG A 461 15.26 -45.65 -48.12
C ARG A 461 16.04 -46.95 -48.38
N SER A 462 15.37 -47.94 -48.95
CA SER A 462 16.01 -49.01 -49.72
C SER A 462 15.40 -48.97 -51.12
N SER A 463 16.30 -48.84 -52.09
CA SER A 463 16.21 -49.26 -53.50
C SER A 463 14.91 -49.89 -53.97
N ASP A 464 14.36 -49.38 -55.07
CA ASP A 464 14.30 -50.21 -56.27
C ASP A 464 14.11 -49.36 -57.53
N SER A 465 14.69 -49.92 -58.58
CA SER A 465 14.80 -49.50 -59.95
C SER A 465 13.49 -49.63 -60.73
N ASP A 466 13.54 -49.03 -61.92
CA ASP A 466 12.82 -49.40 -63.15
C ASP A 466 11.45 -48.78 -63.45
N ARG A 467 11.52 -48.03 -64.58
CA ARG A 467 10.51 -47.65 -65.59
C ARG A 467 9.82 -46.30 -65.45
#